data_AF-A0A1A7C9E1-F1
#
_entry.id   AF-A0A1A7C9E1-F1
#
_cell.length_a   1.000
_cell.length_b   1.000
_cell.length_c   1.000
_cell.angle_alpha   90.00
_cell.angle_beta   90.00
_cell.angle_gamma   90.00
#
_symmetry.space_group_name_H-M   'P 1'
#
loop_
_entity.id
_entity.type
_entity.pdbx_description
1 polymer ?
#
loop_
_entity_poly.entity_id
_entity_poly.type
_entity_poly.pdbx_seq_one_letter_code
_entity_poly.pdbx_strand_id
1 'polypeptide(L)'
;MAKAGVEQINAAMDAMAAEGQAITVRALREKLGGVACLGTISKLLQRRKAGAQRQIAAAAELSPVLRQAILDFVGQELTASQTAHDAEMNDNQQELMDLASENERQQELLELQAGELETLRAELERERQVANQARTDLAKAQLRLEGLPRLEEAAEQARMDLAKAQFKLEGIPRLEAAAETARAELIAAQLKLETLTRVETELATARLELEAEREELGETRAELDEERTLRIKAQQFIVDPIFKTPV
;
A
#
# COMPACT_ATOMS: atom_id res chain seq x y z
N MET A 1 15.05 -76.76 -25.08
CA MET A 1 13.86 -77.62 -25.19
C MET A 1 13.47 -78.07 -23.78
N ALA A 2 12.55 -77.35 -23.11
CA ALA A 2 12.13 -77.72 -21.76
C ALA A 2 11.33 -79.03 -21.82
N LYS A 3 11.72 -80.05 -21.07
CA LYS A 3 11.02 -81.34 -21.02
C LYS A 3 9.89 -81.22 -20.01
N ALA A 4 8.66 -81.55 -20.39
CA ALA A 4 7.53 -81.49 -19.46
C ALA A 4 7.78 -82.42 -18.26
N GLY A 5 7.72 -81.86 -17.05
CA GLY A 5 7.96 -82.58 -15.81
C GLY A 5 6.82 -83.51 -15.42
N VAL A 6 7.08 -84.43 -14.48
CA VAL A 6 6.05 -85.35 -13.94
C VAL A 6 4.90 -84.58 -13.31
N GLU A 7 5.19 -83.49 -12.61
CA GLU A 7 4.19 -82.61 -11.97
C GLU A 7 3.28 -81.93 -12.99
N GLN A 8 3.83 -81.46 -14.11
CA GLN A 8 3.05 -80.83 -15.18
C GLN A 8 2.08 -81.81 -15.84
N ILE A 9 2.52 -83.06 -16.03
CA ILE A 9 1.66 -84.13 -16.57
C ILE A 9 0.55 -84.48 -15.56
N ASN A 10 0.83 -84.51 -14.26
CA ASN A 10 -0.17 -84.74 -13.23
C ASN A 10 -1.17 -83.59 -13.11
N ALA A 11 -0.71 -82.33 -13.12
CA ALA A 11 -1.58 -81.16 -13.10
C ALA A 11 -2.50 -81.10 -14.33
N ALA A 12 -2.00 -81.42 -15.52
CA ALA A 12 -2.82 -81.52 -16.72
C ALA A 12 -3.86 -82.64 -16.63
N MET A 13 -3.47 -83.77 -16.02
CA MET A 13 -4.35 -84.90 -15.72
C MET A 13 -5.47 -84.53 -14.72
N ASP A 14 -5.19 -83.68 -13.75
CA ASP A 14 -6.19 -83.23 -12.76
C ASP A 14 -7.11 -82.16 -13.32
N ALA A 15 -6.58 -81.22 -14.10
CA ALA A 15 -7.38 -80.23 -14.83
C ALA A 15 -8.37 -80.92 -15.80
N MET A 16 -7.90 -81.92 -16.57
CA MET A 16 -8.81 -82.70 -17.44
C MET A 16 -9.86 -83.48 -16.66
N ALA A 17 -9.56 -83.95 -15.44
CA ALA A 17 -10.52 -84.63 -14.59
C ALA A 17 -11.60 -83.66 -14.05
N ALA A 18 -11.18 -82.45 -13.62
CA ALA A 18 -12.10 -81.40 -13.16
C ALA A 18 -13.01 -80.88 -14.29
N GLU A 19 -12.52 -80.86 -15.52
CA GLU A 19 -13.27 -80.50 -16.73
C GLU A 19 -14.16 -81.64 -17.26
N GLY A 20 -14.13 -82.83 -16.65
CA GLY A 20 -14.91 -84.00 -17.10
C GLY A 20 -14.45 -84.60 -18.45
N GLN A 21 -13.24 -84.28 -18.91
CA GLN A 21 -12.72 -84.72 -20.21
C GLN A 21 -12.09 -86.12 -20.15
N ALA A 22 -12.17 -86.86 -21.26
CA ALA A 22 -11.55 -88.18 -21.37
C ALA A 22 -10.01 -88.10 -21.35
N ILE A 23 -9.41 -88.59 -20.25
CA ILE A 23 -7.97 -88.56 -20.04
C ILE A 23 -7.28 -89.65 -20.89
N THR A 24 -6.89 -89.28 -22.12
CA THR A 24 -6.13 -90.15 -23.04
C THR A 24 -4.71 -89.63 -23.25
N VAL A 25 -3.79 -90.54 -23.61
CA VAL A 25 -2.37 -90.20 -23.84
C VAL A 25 -2.21 -89.13 -24.94
N ARG A 26 -3.09 -89.13 -25.95
CA ARG A 26 -3.09 -88.15 -27.05
C ARG A 26 -3.60 -86.78 -26.57
N ALA A 27 -4.73 -86.75 -25.87
CA ALA A 27 -5.30 -85.51 -25.34
C ALA A 27 -4.37 -84.83 -24.31
N LEU A 28 -3.71 -85.62 -23.46
CA LEU A 28 -2.69 -85.11 -22.53
C LEU A 28 -1.49 -84.51 -23.26
N ARG A 29 -1.01 -85.15 -24.33
CA ARG A 29 0.11 -84.63 -25.13
C ARG A 29 -0.26 -83.32 -25.82
N GLU A 30 -1.49 -83.21 -26.32
CA GLU A 30 -2.03 -82.02 -26.95
C GLU A 30 -2.18 -80.87 -25.95
N LYS A 31 -2.77 -81.12 -24.77
CA LYS A 31 -2.89 -80.15 -23.66
C LYS A 31 -1.54 -79.66 -23.14
N LEU A 32 -0.48 -80.48 -23.25
CA LEU A 32 0.90 -80.14 -22.90
C LEU A 32 1.72 -79.56 -24.07
N GLY A 33 1.08 -79.20 -25.19
CA GLY A 33 1.73 -78.55 -26.34
C GLY A 33 2.75 -79.44 -27.08
N GLY A 34 2.63 -80.76 -26.99
CA GLY A 34 3.51 -81.71 -27.69
C GLY A 34 4.89 -81.91 -27.04
N VAL A 35 5.17 -81.23 -25.92
CA VAL A 35 6.47 -81.18 -25.23
C VAL A 35 6.77 -82.44 -24.40
N ALA A 36 5.73 -83.18 -24.02
CA ALA A 36 5.84 -84.42 -23.26
C ALA A 36 5.95 -85.67 -24.17
N CYS A 37 6.86 -86.58 -23.84
CA CYS A 37 6.99 -87.84 -24.58
C CYS A 37 5.84 -88.83 -24.24
N LEU A 38 5.28 -89.46 -25.27
CA LEU A 38 4.13 -90.36 -25.17
C LEU A 38 4.36 -91.52 -24.18
N GLY A 39 5.58 -92.07 -24.12
CA GLY A 39 5.94 -93.15 -23.20
C GLY A 39 5.86 -92.74 -21.73
N THR A 40 6.26 -91.51 -21.39
CA THR A 40 6.15 -91.00 -20.01
C THR A 40 4.70 -90.72 -19.64
N ILE A 41 3.92 -90.10 -20.54
CA ILE A 41 2.49 -89.90 -20.34
C ILE A 41 1.77 -91.25 -20.13
N SER A 42 2.05 -92.24 -20.99
CA SER A 42 1.44 -93.57 -20.91
C SER A 42 1.77 -94.27 -19.58
N LYS A 43 3.03 -94.23 -19.14
CA LYS A 43 3.47 -94.81 -17.86
C LYS A 43 2.80 -94.14 -16.66
N LEU A 44 2.70 -92.80 -16.66
CA LEU A 44 2.04 -92.06 -15.57
C LEU A 44 0.52 -92.30 -15.55
N LEU A 45 -0.11 -92.33 -16.72
CA LEU A 45 -1.53 -92.64 -16.84
C LEU A 45 -1.85 -94.07 -16.38
N GLN A 46 -1.02 -95.05 -16.76
CA GLN A 46 -1.16 -96.42 -16.27
C GLN A 46 -0.95 -96.52 -14.77
N ARG A 47 0.05 -95.82 -14.22
CA ARG A 47 0.28 -95.75 -12.76
C ARG A 47 -0.94 -95.16 -12.04
N ARG A 48 -1.57 -94.11 -12.59
CA ARG A 48 -2.80 -93.52 -12.05
C ARG A 48 -3.97 -94.51 -12.08
N LYS A 49 -4.17 -95.20 -13.21
CA LYS A 49 -5.23 -96.23 -13.35
C LYS A 49 -5.05 -97.39 -12.39
N ALA A 50 -3.82 -97.89 -12.25
CA ALA A 50 -3.50 -98.95 -11.30
C ALA A 50 -3.70 -98.49 -9.83
N GLY A 51 -3.38 -97.23 -9.52
CA GLY A 51 -3.67 -96.63 -8.21
C GLY A 51 -5.18 -96.55 -7.93
N ALA A 52 -5.96 -96.08 -8.90
CA ALA A 52 -7.41 -96.01 -8.79
C ALA A 52 -8.05 -97.41 -8.64
N GLN A 53 -7.59 -98.41 -9.41
CA GLN A 53 -8.07 -99.79 -9.28
C GLN A 53 -7.76 -100.41 -7.92
N ARG A 54 -6.59 -100.10 -7.33
CA ARG A 54 -6.27 -100.51 -5.95
C ARG A 54 -7.16 -99.83 -4.92
N GLN A 55 -7.49 -98.55 -5.11
CA GLN A 55 -8.43 -97.84 -4.24
C GLN A 55 -9.85 -98.43 -4.31
N ILE A 56 -10.31 -98.80 -5.52
CA ILE A 56 -11.62 -99.45 -5.71
C ILE A 56 -11.66 -100.84 -5.04
N ALA A 57 -10.59 -101.63 -5.17
CA ALA A 57 -10.47 -102.92 -4.51
C ALA A 57 -10.43 -102.79 -2.98
N ALA A 58 -9.67 -101.82 -2.45
CA ALA A 58 -9.63 -101.55 -1.01
C ALA A 58 -10.97 -101.06 -0.46
N ALA A 59 -11.74 -100.27 -1.23
CA ALA A 59 -13.09 -99.88 -0.87
C ALA A 59 -14.10 -101.05 -0.90
N ALA A 60 -13.86 -102.06 -1.75
CA ALA A 60 -14.65 -103.29 -1.79
C ALA A 60 -14.36 -104.25 -0.62
N GLU A 61 -13.14 -104.20 -0.05
CA GLU A 61 -12.74 -104.92 1.16
C GLU A 61 -13.27 -104.28 2.46
N LEU A 62 -13.74 -103.03 2.40
CA LEU A 62 -14.30 -102.33 3.55
C LEU A 62 -15.70 -102.88 3.90
N SER A 63 -15.86 -103.35 5.14
CA SER A 63 -17.15 -103.78 5.69
C SER A 63 -18.24 -102.71 5.46
N PRO A 64 -19.46 -103.10 5.03
CA PRO A 64 -20.57 -102.17 4.82
C PRO A 64 -20.85 -101.27 6.03
N VAL A 65 -20.65 -101.79 7.24
CA VAL A 65 -20.84 -101.06 8.50
C VAL A 65 -19.81 -99.93 8.64
N LEU A 66 -18.54 -100.20 8.34
CA LEU A 66 -17.47 -99.20 8.41
C LEU A 66 -17.65 -98.12 7.34
N ARG A 67 -18.13 -98.51 6.15
CA ARG A 67 -18.45 -97.59 5.06
C ARG A 67 -19.58 -96.64 5.45
N GLN A 68 -20.65 -97.16 6.05
CA GLN A 68 -21.75 -96.33 6.54
C GLN A 68 -21.30 -95.40 7.66
N ALA A 69 -20.53 -95.89 8.63
CA ALA A 69 -19.99 -95.08 9.71
C ALA A 69 -19.10 -93.92 9.22
N ILE A 70 -18.28 -94.15 8.19
CA ILE A 70 -17.47 -93.09 7.56
C ILE A 70 -18.36 -92.07 6.85
N LEU A 71 -19.38 -92.51 6.12
CA LEU A 71 -20.31 -91.60 5.44
C LEU A 71 -21.11 -90.76 6.43
N ASP A 72 -21.57 -91.36 7.52
CA ASP A 72 -22.29 -90.67 8.59
C ASP A 72 -21.37 -89.66 9.29
N PHE A 73 -20.12 -90.03 9.60
CA PHE A 73 -19.12 -89.12 10.17
C PHE A 73 -18.80 -87.95 9.24
N VAL A 74 -18.51 -88.21 7.95
CA VAL A 74 -18.25 -87.16 6.96
C VAL A 74 -19.48 -86.26 6.78
N GLY A 75 -20.69 -86.82 6.80
CA GLY A 75 -21.92 -86.04 6.74
C GLY A 75 -22.11 -85.13 7.95
N GLN A 76 -21.81 -85.63 9.15
CA GLN A 76 -21.84 -84.84 10.39
C GLN A 76 -20.80 -83.73 10.37
N GLU A 77 -19.54 -84.04 10.04
CA GLU A 77 -18.46 -83.06 9.96
C GLU A 77 -18.72 -82.01 8.87
N LEU A 78 -19.26 -82.41 7.71
CA LEU A 78 -19.61 -81.46 6.65
C LEU A 78 -20.73 -80.52 7.10
N THR A 79 -21.77 -81.05 7.74
CA THR A 79 -22.88 -80.23 8.25
C THR A 79 -22.39 -79.28 9.35
N ALA A 80 -21.55 -79.77 10.28
CA ALA A 80 -20.95 -78.94 11.32
C ALA A 80 -20.08 -77.83 10.73
N SER A 81 -19.20 -78.16 9.78
CA SER A 81 -18.36 -77.18 9.09
C SER A 81 -19.18 -76.15 8.31
N GLN A 82 -20.26 -76.56 7.64
CA GLN A 82 -21.16 -75.64 6.93
C GLN A 82 -21.86 -74.70 7.92
N THR A 83 -22.41 -75.23 9.01
CA THR A 83 -23.08 -74.39 10.02
C THR A 83 -22.13 -73.39 10.68
N ALA A 84 -20.88 -73.79 10.95
CA ALA A 84 -19.86 -72.88 11.48
C ALA A 84 -19.48 -71.80 10.47
N HIS A 85 -19.29 -72.18 9.21
CA HIS A 85 -18.97 -71.21 8.16
C HIS A 85 -20.11 -70.23 7.89
N ASP A 86 -21.36 -70.71 7.87
CA ASP A 86 -22.54 -69.85 7.69
C ASP A 86 -22.70 -68.89 8.88
N ALA A 87 -22.39 -69.33 10.10
CA ALA A 87 -22.36 -68.45 11.28
C ALA A 87 -21.29 -67.36 11.13
N GLU A 88 -20.06 -67.73 10.78
CA GLU A 88 -18.98 -66.75 10.53
C GLU A 88 -19.32 -65.78 9.39
N MET A 89 -19.96 -66.26 8.32
CA MET A 89 -20.39 -65.40 7.22
C MET A 89 -21.45 -64.40 7.64
N ASN A 90 -22.40 -64.81 8.50
CA ASN A 90 -23.41 -63.91 9.05
C ASN A 90 -22.80 -62.88 10.00
N ASP A 91 -21.88 -63.29 10.88
CA ASP A 91 -21.18 -62.38 11.80
C ASP A 91 -20.37 -61.35 11.01
N ASN A 92 -19.59 -61.79 10.02
CA ASN A 92 -18.83 -60.89 9.13
C ASN A 92 -19.75 -59.92 8.35
N GLN A 93 -20.91 -60.38 7.89
CA GLN A 93 -21.88 -59.51 7.22
C GLN A 93 -22.44 -58.45 8.16
N GLN A 94 -22.74 -58.81 9.41
CA GLN A 94 -23.20 -57.87 10.42
C GLN A 94 -22.12 -56.83 10.75
N GLU A 95 -20.87 -57.27 10.95
CA GLU A 95 -19.74 -56.36 11.18
C GLU A 95 -19.53 -55.38 10.02
N LEU A 96 -19.66 -55.85 8.76
CA LEU A 96 -19.57 -54.98 7.58
C LEU A 96 -20.70 -53.94 7.54
N MET A 97 -21.92 -54.30 7.93
CA MET A 97 -23.05 -53.36 8.00
C MET A 97 -22.84 -52.31 9.09
N ASP A 98 -22.32 -52.71 10.25
CA ASP A 98 -22.03 -51.81 11.36
C ASP A 98 -20.91 -50.84 10.98
N LEU A 99 -19.84 -51.34 10.34
CA LEU A 99 -18.74 -50.52 9.81
C LEU A 99 -19.18 -49.57 8.71
N ALA A 100 -20.10 -49.98 7.83
CA ALA A 100 -20.66 -49.10 6.81
C ALA A 100 -21.44 -47.95 7.45
N SER A 101 -22.31 -48.25 8.42
CA SER A 101 -23.10 -47.27 9.14
C SER A 101 -22.24 -46.28 9.93
N GLU A 102 -21.15 -46.76 10.55
CA GLU A 102 -20.20 -45.91 11.26
C GLU A 102 -19.39 -45.03 10.29
N ASN A 103 -19.00 -45.55 9.11
CA ASN A 103 -18.33 -44.74 8.09
C ASN A 103 -19.23 -43.60 7.58
N GLU A 104 -20.51 -43.87 7.34
CA GLU A 104 -21.47 -42.83 6.94
C GLU A 104 -21.58 -41.74 8.01
N ARG A 105 -21.73 -42.13 9.28
CA ARG A 105 -21.74 -41.17 10.40
C ARG A 105 -20.45 -40.34 10.49
N GLN A 106 -19.29 -40.97 10.30
CA GLN A 106 -18.00 -40.28 10.32
C GLN A 106 -17.85 -39.33 9.13
N GLN A 107 -18.33 -39.70 7.95
CA GLN A 107 -18.34 -38.83 6.77
C GLN A 107 -19.21 -37.58 7.01
N GLU A 108 -20.41 -37.74 7.56
CA GLU A 108 -21.28 -36.61 7.92
C GLU A 108 -20.60 -35.66 8.93
N LEU A 109 -19.91 -36.21 9.93
CA LEU A 109 -19.17 -35.41 10.91
C LEU A 109 -18.01 -34.65 10.26
N LEU A 110 -17.28 -35.28 9.35
CA LEU A 110 -16.18 -34.64 8.62
C LEU A 110 -16.69 -33.51 7.73
N GLU A 111 -17.81 -33.70 7.05
CA GLU A 111 -18.45 -32.67 6.22
C GLU A 111 -18.90 -31.47 7.07
N LEU A 112 -19.51 -31.72 8.24
CA LEU A 112 -19.88 -30.68 9.18
C LEU A 112 -18.67 -29.87 9.64
N GLN A 113 -17.61 -30.56 10.10
CA GLN A 113 -16.38 -29.91 10.56
C GLN A 113 -15.67 -29.15 9.44
N ALA A 114 -15.68 -29.67 8.20
CA ALA A 114 -15.14 -28.96 7.05
C ALA A 114 -15.90 -27.66 6.80
N GLY A 115 -17.25 -27.70 6.87
CA GLY A 115 -18.08 -26.51 6.77
C GLY A 115 -17.79 -25.48 7.87
N GLU A 116 -17.67 -25.91 9.12
CA GLU A 116 -17.30 -25.03 10.25
C GLU A 116 -15.91 -24.40 10.08
N LEU A 117 -14.94 -25.16 9.57
CA LEU A 117 -13.61 -24.62 9.29
C LEU A 117 -13.63 -23.58 8.16
N GLU A 118 -14.46 -23.77 7.15
CA GLU A 118 -14.63 -22.78 6.08
C GLU A 118 -15.28 -21.49 6.58
N THR A 119 -16.31 -21.57 7.42
CA THR A 119 -16.95 -20.39 8.01
C THR A 119 -15.97 -19.63 8.90
N LEU A 120 -15.26 -20.32 9.79
CA LEU A 120 -14.24 -19.70 10.66
C LEU A 120 -13.10 -19.05 9.87
N ARG A 121 -12.66 -19.66 8.76
CA ARG A 121 -11.67 -19.05 7.86
C ARG A 121 -12.21 -17.78 7.21
N ALA A 122 -13.45 -17.79 6.76
CA ALA A 122 -14.08 -16.61 6.15
C ALA A 122 -14.24 -15.46 7.18
N GLU A 123 -14.60 -15.78 8.42
CA GLU A 123 -14.68 -14.81 9.52
C GLU A 123 -13.31 -14.23 9.86
N LEU A 124 -12.29 -15.08 9.99
CA LEU A 124 -10.92 -14.64 10.25
C LEU A 124 -10.40 -13.69 9.16
N GLU A 125 -10.66 -13.98 7.89
CA GLU A 125 -10.26 -13.10 6.79
C GLU A 125 -11.00 -11.75 6.82
N ARG A 126 -12.29 -11.74 7.17
CA ARG A 126 -13.03 -10.49 7.38
C ARG A 126 -12.45 -9.67 8.53
N GLU A 127 -12.17 -10.28 9.67
CA GLU A 127 -11.55 -9.61 10.81
C GLU A 127 -10.17 -9.03 10.47
N ARG A 128 -9.35 -9.78 9.72
CA ARG A 128 -8.05 -9.30 9.23
C ARG A 128 -8.19 -8.08 8.34
N GLN A 129 -9.16 -8.07 7.43
CA GLN A 129 -9.44 -6.92 6.58
C GLN A 129 -9.84 -5.69 7.40
N VAL A 130 -10.75 -5.85 8.36
CA VAL A 130 -11.17 -4.77 9.27
C VAL A 130 -9.99 -4.25 10.09
N ALA A 131 -9.17 -5.14 10.65
CA ALA A 131 -7.99 -4.75 11.42
C ALA A 131 -6.96 -3.99 10.57
N ASN A 132 -6.74 -4.40 9.32
CA ASN A 132 -5.84 -3.71 8.41
C ASN A 132 -6.36 -2.31 8.00
N GLN A 133 -7.67 -2.19 7.77
CA GLN A 133 -8.31 -0.89 7.53
C GLN A 133 -8.15 0.03 8.75
N ALA A 134 -8.48 -0.46 9.95
CA ALA A 134 -8.35 0.30 11.18
C ALA A 134 -6.90 0.76 11.44
N ARG A 135 -5.90 -0.10 11.18
CA ARG A 135 -4.47 0.28 11.26
C ARG A 135 -4.10 1.38 10.28
N THR A 136 -4.61 1.30 9.05
CA THR A 136 -4.35 2.31 8.02
C THR A 136 -4.98 3.65 8.38
N ASP A 137 -6.21 3.63 8.88
CA ASP A 137 -6.92 4.85 9.28
C ASP A 137 -6.30 5.49 10.53
N LEU A 138 -5.83 4.67 11.48
CA LEU A 138 -5.06 5.14 12.62
C LEU A 138 -3.76 5.84 12.16
N ALA A 139 -3.00 5.23 11.24
CA ALA A 139 -1.79 5.84 10.70
C ALA A 139 -2.06 7.18 9.99
N LYS A 140 -3.14 7.27 9.21
CA LYS A 140 -3.57 8.54 8.59
C LYS A 140 -3.94 9.59 9.62
N ALA A 141 -4.62 9.21 10.70
CA ALA A 141 -4.98 10.13 11.78
C ALA A 141 -3.73 10.65 12.52
N GLN A 142 -2.76 9.78 12.79
CA GLN A 142 -1.48 10.15 13.39
C GLN A 142 -0.71 11.15 12.52
N LEU A 143 -0.59 10.91 11.21
CA LEU A 143 0.06 11.85 10.30
C LEU A 143 -0.62 13.22 10.25
N ARG A 144 -1.96 13.27 10.36
CA ARG A 144 -2.69 14.54 10.44
C ARG A 144 -2.40 15.28 11.75
N LEU A 145 -2.32 14.57 12.87
CA LEU A 145 -1.96 15.15 14.17
C LEU A 145 -0.52 15.67 14.17
N GLU A 146 0.42 14.96 13.56
CA GLU A 146 1.81 15.43 13.41
C GLU A 146 1.91 16.71 12.57
N GLY A 147 0.96 16.95 11.66
CA GLY A 147 0.87 18.18 10.87
C GLY A 147 0.27 19.38 11.62
N LEU A 148 -0.40 19.16 12.76
CA LEU A 148 -1.12 20.21 13.50
C LEU A 148 -0.20 21.34 13.98
N PRO A 149 0.98 21.07 14.59
CA PRO A 149 1.86 22.12 15.09
C PRO A 149 2.31 23.10 14.00
N ARG A 150 2.58 22.60 12.78
CA ARG A 150 2.95 23.46 11.64
C ARG A 150 1.81 24.36 11.20
N LEU A 151 0.57 23.87 11.25
CA LEU A 151 -0.61 24.66 10.95
C LEU A 151 -0.87 25.71 12.03
N GLU A 152 -0.66 25.36 13.29
CA GLU A 152 -0.73 26.29 14.42
C GLU A 152 0.32 27.39 14.30
N GLU A 153 1.59 27.04 14.05
CA GLU A 153 2.67 27.99 13.79
C GLU A 153 2.36 28.92 12.61
N ALA A 154 1.86 28.38 11.49
CA ALA A 154 1.47 29.18 10.34
C ALA A 154 0.30 30.13 10.67
N ALA A 155 -0.67 29.69 11.47
CA ALA A 155 -1.80 30.51 11.91
C ALA A 155 -1.36 31.60 12.89
N GLU A 156 -0.46 31.30 13.83
CA GLU A 156 0.14 32.29 14.74
C GLU A 156 0.94 33.34 13.95
N GLN A 157 1.76 32.91 12.99
CA GLN A 157 2.51 33.82 12.13
C GLN A 157 1.58 34.74 11.34
N ALA A 158 0.51 34.19 10.74
CA ALA A 158 -0.49 34.97 10.03
C ALA A 158 -1.20 35.99 10.95
N ARG A 159 -1.50 35.62 12.20
CA ARG A 159 -2.07 36.54 13.20
C ARG A 159 -1.09 37.65 13.56
N MET A 160 0.19 37.34 13.77
CA MET A 160 1.21 38.35 14.07
C MET A 160 1.41 39.33 12.91
N ASP A 161 1.44 38.84 11.69
CA ASP A 161 1.62 39.69 10.51
C ASP A 161 0.39 40.58 10.27
N LEU A 162 -0.81 40.06 10.53
CA LEU A 162 -2.04 40.86 10.55
C LEU A 162 -2.00 41.95 11.63
N ALA A 163 -1.58 41.63 12.86
CA ALA A 163 -1.45 42.61 13.94
C ALA A 163 -0.42 43.71 13.60
N LYS A 164 0.72 43.33 13.01
CA LYS A 164 1.74 44.29 12.53
C LYS A 164 1.17 45.20 11.43
N ALA A 165 0.39 44.66 10.50
CA ALA A 165 -0.24 45.44 9.45
C ALA A 165 -1.26 46.44 10.03
N GLN A 166 -2.10 45.99 10.97
CA GLN A 166 -3.04 46.86 11.68
C GLN A 166 -2.33 47.98 12.43
N PHE A 167 -1.27 47.67 13.18
CA PHE A 167 -0.49 48.68 13.90
C PHE A 167 0.14 49.73 12.96
N LYS A 168 0.63 49.31 11.79
CA LYS A 168 1.15 50.24 10.78
C LYS A 168 0.06 51.16 10.24
N LEU A 169 -1.15 50.64 10.00
CA LEU A 169 -2.29 51.43 9.55
C LEU A 169 -2.72 52.46 10.61
N GLU A 170 -2.73 52.09 11.90
CA GLU A 170 -3.01 53.02 13.00
C GLU A 170 -2.02 54.19 13.09
N GLY A 171 -0.79 54.01 12.57
CA GLY A 171 0.22 55.07 12.49
C GLY A 171 0.00 56.09 11.37
N ILE A 172 -0.80 55.75 10.34
CA ILE A 172 -1.00 56.59 9.15
C ILE A 172 -1.60 57.96 9.51
N PRO A 173 -2.67 58.09 10.31
CA PRO A 173 -3.27 59.39 10.62
C PRO A 173 -2.29 60.37 11.31
N ARG A 174 -1.37 59.85 12.13
CA ARG A 174 -0.34 60.69 12.77
C ARG A 174 0.69 61.19 11.76
N LEU A 175 1.10 60.33 10.83
CA LEU A 175 2.01 60.71 9.74
C LEU A 175 1.34 61.69 8.77
N GLU A 176 0.06 61.51 8.47
CA GLU A 176 -0.74 62.44 7.67
C GLU A 176 -0.82 63.81 8.35
N ALA A 177 -1.15 63.87 9.65
CA ALA A 177 -1.16 65.12 10.41
C ALA A 177 0.24 65.80 10.47
N ALA A 178 1.31 65.02 10.64
CA ALA A 178 2.68 65.55 10.59
C ALA A 178 3.04 66.09 9.19
N ALA A 179 2.58 65.44 8.13
CA ALA A 179 2.78 65.90 6.76
C ALA A 179 1.98 67.19 6.47
N GLU A 180 0.75 67.29 6.96
CA GLU A 180 -0.07 68.50 6.84
C GLU A 180 0.55 69.69 7.58
N THR A 181 1.03 69.48 8.80
CA THR A 181 1.74 70.52 9.57
C THR A 181 3.03 70.97 8.88
N ALA A 182 3.86 70.03 8.43
CA ALA A 182 5.07 70.36 7.67
C ALA A 182 4.77 71.12 6.37
N ARG A 183 3.67 70.79 5.67
CA ARG A 183 3.21 71.53 4.49
C ARG A 183 2.77 72.95 4.85
N ALA A 184 2.03 73.13 5.94
CA ALA A 184 1.61 74.44 6.41
C ALA A 184 2.81 75.32 6.80
N GLU A 185 3.81 74.75 7.48
CA GLU A 185 5.05 75.43 7.82
C GLU A 185 5.86 75.83 6.58
N LEU A 186 5.93 74.95 5.56
CA LEU A 186 6.60 75.25 4.30
C LEU A 186 5.92 76.41 3.56
N ILE A 187 4.58 76.41 3.47
CA ILE A 187 3.81 77.49 2.86
C ILE A 187 4.06 78.80 3.63
N ALA A 188 4.05 78.77 4.96
CA ALA A 188 4.31 79.95 5.77
C ALA A 188 5.76 80.47 5.57
N ALA A 189 6.74 79.59 5.43
CA ALA A 189 8.12 79.96 5.13
C ALA A 189 8.26 80.58 3.74
N GLN A 190 7.56 80.03 2.73
CA GLN A 190 7.53 80.59 1.37
C GLN A 190 6.91 81.99 1.35
N LEU A 191 5.76 82.20 2.00
CA LEU A 191 5.14 83.52 2.11
C LEU A 191 6.05 84.52 2.84
N LYS A 192 6.74 84.10 3.91
CA LYS A 192 7.73 84.94 4.59
C LYS A 192 8.87 85.33 3.65
N LEU A 193 9.40 84.38 2.88
CA LEU A 193 10.44 84.65 1.90
C LEU A 193 9.96 85.65 0.85
N GLU A 194 8.75 85.47 0.30
CA GLU A 194 8.15 86.42 -0.65
C GLU A 194 8.04 87.83 -0.04
N THR A 195 7.57 87.95 1.21
CA THR A 195 7.51 89.26 1.88
C THR A 195 8.89 89.87 2.09
N LEU A 196 9.91 89.07 2.46
CA LEU A 196 11.28 89.56 2.60
C LEU A 196 11.85 90.02 1.27
N THR A 197 11.68 89.24 0.20
CA THR A 197 12.12 89.64 -1.14
C THR A 197 11.44 90.93 -1.59
N ARG A 198 10.16 91.13 -1.26
CA ARG A 198 9.46 92.38 -1.54
C ARG A 198 10.07 93.55 -0.75
N VAL A 199 10.28 93.39 0.55
CA VAL A 199 10.91 94.43 1.39
C VAL A 199 12.33 94.73 0.90
N GLU A 200 13.09 93.74 0.47
CA GLU A 200 14.42 93.92 -0.12
C GLU A 200 14.35 94.73 -1.43
N THR A 201 13.37 94.47 -2.29
CA THR A 201 13.16 95.26 -3.51
C THR A 201 12.74 96.70 -3.21
N GLU A 202 11.82 96.91 -2.26
CA GLU A 202 11.37 98.24 -1.83
C GLU A 202 12.53 99.03 -1.17
N LEU A 203 13.38 98.35 -0.40
CA LEU A 203 14.59 98.96 0.17
C LEU A 203 15.61 99.31 -0.91
N ALA A 204 15.77 98.46 -1.93
CA ALA A 204 16.65 98.76 -3.06
C ALA A 204 16.15 99.98 -3.84
N THR A 205 14.85 100.12 -4.08
CA THR A 205 14.28 101.31 -4.73
C THR A 205 14.45 102.56 -3.87
N ALA A 206 14.15 102.49 -2.57
CA ALA A 206 14.32 103.63 -1.66
C ALA A 206 15.79 104.08 -1.54
N ARG A 207 16.76 103.15 -1.63
CA ARG A 207 18.18 103.48 -1.67
C ARG A 207 18.54 104.24 -2.95
N LEU A 208 18.02 103.82 -4.10
CA LEU A 208 18.22 104.54 -5.37
C LEU A 208 17.61 105.94 -5.33
N GLU A 209 16.41 106.09 -4.77
CA GLU A 209 15.76 107.39 -4.57
C GLU A 209 16.58 108.31 -3.66
N LEU A 210 17.09 107.79 -2.54
CA LEU A 210 17.95 108.55 -1.61
C LEU A 210 19.31 108.89 -2.21
N GLU A 211 19.88 108.04 -3.06
CA GLU A 211 21.08 108.36 -3.84
C GLU A 211 20.81 109.50 -4.83
N ALA A 212 19.67 109.47 -5.53
CA ALA A 212 19.26 110.57 -6.41
C ALA A 212 19.03 111.89 -5.64
N GLU A 213 18.32 111.87 -4.50
CA GLU A 213 18.15 113.06 -3.66
C GLU A 213 19.49 113.60 -3.14
N ARG A 214 20.46 112.73 -2.85
CA ARG A 214 21.82 113.15 -2.44
C ARG A 214 22.60 113.77 -3.58
N GLU A 215 22.44 113.27 -4.80
CA GLU A 215 23.00 113.88 -6.01
C GLU A 215 22.40 115.28 -6.23
N GLU A 216 21.07 115.42 -6.18
CA GLU A 216 20.37 116.72 -6.27
C GLU A 216 20.79 117.70 -5.15
N LEU A 217 20.91 117.23 -3.91
CA LEU A 217 21.45 118.03 -2.80
C LEU A 217 22.93 118.41 -3.01
N GLY A 218 23.71 117.55 -3.66
CA GLY A 218 25.08 117.82 -4.06
C GLY A 218 25.16 118.93 -5.10
N GLU A 219 24.30 118.87 -6.12
CA GLU A 219 24.16 119.90 -7.15
C GLU A 219 23.73 121.24 -6.55
N THR A 220 22.66 121.29 -5.76
CA THR A 220 22.20 122.53 -5.10
C THR A 220 23.22 123.11 -4.12
N ARG A 221 24.02 122.27 -3.43
CA ARG A 221 25.14 122.75 -2.61
C ARG A 221 26.26 123.32 -3.46
N ALA A 222 26.59 122.69 -4.59
CA ALA A 222 27.58 123.20 -5.52
C ALA A 222 27.13 124.56 -6.09
N GLU A 223 25.85 124.69 -6.48
CA GLU A 223 25.26 125.97 -6.89
C GLU A 223 25.35 127.03 -5.78
N LEU A 224 25.03 126.68 -4.53
CA LEU A 224 25.14 127.61 -3.40
C LEU A 224 26.59 128.03 -3.11
N ASP A 225 27.55 127.12 -3.25
CA ASP A 225 28.97 127.42 -3.07
C ASP A 225 29.52 128.23 -4.24
N GLU A 226 29.05 128.00 -5.47
CA GLU A 226 29.27 128.90 -6.61
C GLU A 226 28.70 130.30 -6.33
N GLU A 227 27.47 130.40 -5.82
CA GLU A 227 26.86 131.68 -5.45
C GLU A 227 27.64 132.39 -4.32
N ARG A 228 28.09 131.64 -3.31
CA ARG A 228 28.93 132.16 -2.21
C ARG A 228 30.30 132.60 -2.70
N THR A 229 30.95 131.85 -3.58
CA THR A 229 32.24 132.24 -4.15
C THR A 229 32.10 133.47 -5.05
N LEU A 230 31.00 133.58 -5.81
CA LEU A 230 30.63 134.81 -6.52
C LEU A 230 30.41 135.97 -5.54
N ARG A 231 29.75 135.74 -4.40
CA ARG A 231 29.53 136.74 -3.35
C ARG A 231 30.81 137.17 -2.65
N ILE A 232 31.75 136.25 -2.38
CA ILE A 232 33.08 136.55 -1.83
C ILE A 232 33.89 137.35 -2.85
N LYS A 233 33.87 137.00 -4.14
CA LYS A 233 34.49 137.80 -5.21
C LYS A 233 33.87 139.20 -5.29
N ALA A 234 32.55 139.31 -5.16
CA ALA A 234 31.85 140.59 -5.11
C ALA A 234 32.20 141.41 -3.85
N GLN A 235 32.44 140.77 -2.71
CA GLN A 235 32.92 141.43 -1.48
C GLN A 235 34.40 141.84 -1.55
N GLN A 236 35.27 141.04 -2.17
CA GLN A 236 36.68 141.38 -2.40
C GLN A 236 36.84 142.55 -3.37
N PHE A 237 35.86 142.81 -4.25
CA PHE A 237 35.86 143.99 -5.11
C PHE A 237 35.50 145.31 -4.38
N ILE A 238 34.96 145.25 -3.16
CA ILE A 238 34.51 146.44 -2.40
C ILE A 238 35.56 146.88 -1.37
N VAL A 239 36.59 146.08 -1.10
CA VAL A 239 37.61 146.40 -0.08
C VAL A 239 39.02 146.21 -0.66
N ASP A 240 39.46 147.16 -1.50
CA ASP A 240 40.89 147.55 -1.54
C ASP A 240 41.05 149.05 -1.92
N PRO A 241 41.82 149.85 -1.16
CA PRO A 241 41.84 151.31 -1.26
C PRO A 241 43.18 151.91 -1.77
N ILE A 242 43.13 153.21 -2.15
CA ILE A 242 44.22 154.24 -2.15
C ILE A 242 45.22 154.32 -3.35
N PHE A 243 44.96 155.32 -4.20
CA PHE A 243 45.83 156.39 -4.77
C PHE A 243 47.20 156.14 -5.48
N LYS A 244 47.30 156.86 -6.64
CA LYS A 244 48.44 157.56 -7.33
C LYS A 244 49.22 156.81 -8.45
N THR A 245 49.08 157.17 -9.75
CA THR A 245 49.71 158.25 -10.60
C THR A 245 51.21 158.07 -10.89
N PRO A 246 51.80 158.45 -12.06
CA PRO A 246 51.45 159.60 -12.92
C PRO A 246 51.49 159.40 -14.46
N VAL A 247 50.67 160.17 -15.21
CA VAL A 247 50.95 161.32 -16.11
C VAL A 247 49.58 161.90 -16.50
#